data_AF-A0A519KYZ8-F1
#
_entry.id   AF-A0A519KYZ8-F1
#
_cell.length_a   1.000
_cell.length_b   1.000
_cell.length_c   1.000
_cell.angle_alpha   90.00
_cell.angle_beta   90.00
_cell.angle_gamma   90.00
#
_symmetry.space_group_name_H-M   'P 1'
#
loop_
_entity.id
_entity.type
_entity.pdbx_description
1 polymer ?
#
loop_
_entity_poly.entity_id
_entity_poly.type
_entity_poly.pdbx_seq_one_letter_code
_entity_poly.pdbx_strand_id
1 'polypeptide(L)'
;MHPFFRPRRVRSAAPTSTPYQRAGQVWDERMGLTLAHARNWRRIAFANLALAGFLGAGWWVQADRAVVKPFVVEVSDWGETQRITAIGG
;
A
#
# COMPACT_ATOMS: atom_id res chain seq x y z
N MET A 1 -5.66 62.68 -36.78
CA MET A 1 -5.60 61.45 -35.96
C MET A 1 -4.14 61.03 -35.88
N HIS A 2 -3.56 60.94 -34.67
CA HIS A 2 -2.11 60.76 -34.50
C HIS A 2 -1.81 59.27 -34.17
N PRO A 3 -0.98 58.56 -34.95
CA PRO A 3 -0.88 57.09 -34.97
C PRO A 3 -0.15 56.47 -33.75
N PHE A 4 0.40 57.28 -32.86
CA PHE A 4 1.22 56.80 -31.74
C PHE A 4 0.55 56.88 -30.36
N PHE A 5 -0.66 57.44 -30.26
CA PHE A 5 -1.34 57.50 -28.97
C PHE A 5 -2.23 56.29 -28.76
N ARG A 6 -1.71 55.32 -28.00
CA ARG A 6 -2.51 54.20 -27.48
C ARG A 6 -3.32 54.69 -26.27
N PRO A 7 -4.66 54.60 -26.28
CA PRO A 7 -5.45 54.99 -25.12
C PRO A 7 -5.11 54.13 -23.91
N ARG A 8 -4.91 54.77 -22.75
CA ARG A 8 -4.58 54.12 -21.49
C ARG A 8 -5.78 53.28 -21.02
N ARG A 9 -5.72 51.95 -21.17
CA ARG A 9 -6.72 51.06 -20.56
C ARG A 9 -6.56 51.12 -19.05
N VAL A 10 -7.60 51.54 -18.35
CA VAL A 10 -7.71 51.39 -16.89
C VAL A 10 -7.78 49.89 -16.61
N ARG A 11 -6.68 49.32 -16.10
CA ARG A 11 -6.71 47.96 -15.54
C ARG A 11 -7.34 48.05 -14.16
N SER A 12 -8.36 47.22 -13.92
CA SER A 12 -8.97 47.03 -12.61
C SER A 12 -7.91 46.78 -11.54
N ALA A 13 -8.13 47.36 -10.35
CA ALA A 13 -7.20 47.32 -9.24
C ALA A 13 -6.91 45.87 -8.82
N ALA A 14 -5.61 45.54 -8.83
CA ALA A 14 -4.99 44.27 -8.42
C ALA A 14 -5.45 43.00 -9.16
N PRO A 15 -4.54 42.28 -9.86
CA PRO A 15 -4.83 40.89 -10.23
C PRO A 15 -4.90 40.03 -8.97
N THR A 16 -5.88 39.12 -8.90
CA THR A 16 -6.11 38.18 -7.77
C THR A 16 -4.86 37.40 -7.35
N SER A 17 -3.91 37.21 -8.27
CA SER A 17 -2.58 36.70 -7.99
C SER A 17 -1.50 37.61 -8.59
N THR A 18 -0.50 37.98 -7.79
CA THR A 18 0.66 38.71 -8.33
C THR A 18 1.46 37.83 -9.28
N PRO A 19 2.22 38.38 -10.24
CA PRO A 19 3.09 37.58 -11.11
C PRO A 19 4.07 36.68 -10.32
N TYR A 20 4.51 37.15 -9.15
CA TYR A 20 5.34 36.38 -8.24
C TYR A 20 4.61 35.14 -7.69
N GLN A 21 3.34 35.28 -7.31
CA GLN A 21 2.53 34.15 -6.85
C GLN A 21 2.31 33.10 -7.94
N ARG A 22 2.12 33.52 -9.20
CA ARG A 22 2.02 32.60 -10.35
C ARG A 22 3.31 31.80 -10.58
N ALA A 23 4.48 32.41 -10.38
CA ALA A 23 5.74 31.69 -10.49
C ALA A 23 5.88 30.59 -9.43
N GLY A 24 5.42 30.85 -8.19
CA GLY A 24 5.35 29.84 -7.13
C GLY A 24 4.41 28.68 -7.49
N GLN A 25 3.23 28.96 -8.01
CA GLN A 25 2.28 27.93 -8.45
C GLN A 25 2.86 27.01 -9.54
N VAL A 26 3.54 27.58 -10.55
CA VAL A 26 4.17 26.78 -11.62
C VAL A 26 5.30 25.90 -11.08
N TRP A 27 6.04 26.36 -10.07
CA TRP A 27 7.07 25.56 -9.39
C TRP A 27 6.43 24.39 -8.63
N ASP A 28 5.38 24.66 -7.87
CA ASP A 28 4.65 23.64 -7.11
C ASP A 28 3.96 22.63 -8.01
N GLU A 29 3.41 23.03 -9.17
CA GLU A 29 2.85 22.11 -10.16
C GLU A 29 3.92 21.16 -10.74
N ARG A 30 5.15 21.64 -10.92
CA ARG A 30 6.27 20.82 -11.42
C ARG A 30 6.83 19.87 -10.36
N MET A 31 6.99 20.34 -9.12
CA MET A 31 7.61 19.58 -8.03
C MET A 31 6.61 18.78 -7.19
N GLY A 32 5.34 19.16 -7.19
CA GLY A 32 4.29 18.54 -6.40
C GLY A 32 4.06 17.08 -6.77
N LEU A 33 4.10 16.76 -8.07
CA LEU A 33 3.93 15.39 -8.55
C LEU A 33 5.05 14.47 -8.06
N THR A 34 6.32 14.87 -8.19
CA THR A 34 7.47 14.01 -7.82
C THR A 34 7.51 13.75 -6.31
N LEU A 35 7.23 14.76 -5.49
CA LEU A 35 7.13 14.62 -4.03
C LEU A 35 5.91 13.78 -3.62
N ALA A 36 4.76 13.95 -4.30
CA ALA A 36 3.56 13.15 -4.05
C ALA A 36 3.78 11.68 -4.41
N HIS A 37 4.44 11.38 -5.52
CA HIS A 37 4.81 10.02 -5.91
C HIS A 37 5.75 9.38 -4.89
N ALA A 38 6.79 10.09 -4.43
CA ALA A 38 7.70 9.59 -3.40
C ALA A 38 6.97 9.29 -2.09
N ARG A 39 6.06 10.17 -1.66
CA ARG A 39 5.21 9.96 -0.47
C ARG A 39 4.25 8.78 -0.67
N ASN A 40 3.65 8.65 -1.85
CA ASN A 40 2.73 7.56 -2.16
C ASN A 40 3.44 6.20 -2.15
N TRP A 41 4.66 6.13 -2.72
CA TRP A 41 5.45 4.91 -2.73
C TRP A 41 5.83 4.47 -1.32
N ARG A 42 6.20 5.41 -0.44
CA ARG A 42 6.42 5.13 0.99
C ARG A 42 5.16 4.56 1.66
N ARG A 43 3.99 5.16 1.41
CA ARG A 43 2.71 4.68 1.96
C ARG A 43 2.39 3.26 1.50
N ILE A 44 2.56 2.97 0.21
CA ILE A 44 2.34 1.62 -0.35
C ILE A 44 3.31 0.62 0.26
N ALA A 45 4.58 0.97 0.42
CA ALA A 45 5.57 0.10 1.05
C ALA A 45 5.18 -0.24 2.50
N PHE A 46 4.81 0.76 3.31
CA PHE A 46 4.36 0.52 4.69
C PHE A 46 3.06 -0.27 4.75
N ALA A 47 2.10 0.01 3.88
CA ALA A 47 0.85 -0.75 3.80
C ALA A 47 1.11 -2.23 3.47
N ASN A 48 2.02 -2.50 2.54
CA ASN A 48 2.37 -3.86 2.17
C ASN A 48 3.14 -4.60 3.27
N LEU A 49 4.03 -3.91 4.00
CA LEU A 49 4.69 -4.46 5.19
C LEU A 49 3.69 -4.80 6.29
N ALA A 50 2.73 -3.92 6.55
CA ALA A 50 1.67 -4.17 7.53
C ALA A 50 0.80 -5.35 7.12
N LEU A 51 0.41 -5.43 5.83
CA LEU A 51 -0.37 -6.55 5.29
C LEU A 51 0.39 -7.88 5.39
N ALA A 52 1.66 -7.91 5.01
CA ALA A 52 2.51 -9.09 5.13
C ALA A 52 2.67 -9.53 6.59
N GLY A 53 2.89 -8.57 7.51
CA GLY A 53 2.95 -8.84 8.94
C GLY A 53 1.64 -9.40 9.50
N PHE A 54 0.50 -8.84 9.09
CA PHE A 54 -0.83 -9.31 9.49
C PHE A 54 -1.10 -10.74 9.00
N LEU A 55 -0.82 -11.02 7.73
CA LEU A 55 -0.95 -12.36 7.16
C LEU A 55 -0.01 -13.36 7.84
N GLY A 56 1.25 -12.98 8.07
CA GLY A 56 2.24 -13.80 8.77
C GLY A 56 1.82 -14.11 10.22
N ALA A 57 1.30 -13.12 10.95
CA ALA A 57 0.78 -13.30 12.29
C ALA A 57 -0.42 -14.26 12.33
N GLY A 58 -1.37 -14.12 11.38
CA GLY A 58 -2.49 -15.05 11.24
C GLY A 58 -2.03 -16.48 10.96
N TRP A 59 -0.99 -16.63 10.12
CA TRP A 59 -0.42 -17.94 9.81
C TRP A 59 0.31 -18.57 11.00
N TRP A 60 1.03 -17.78 11.80
CA TRP A 60 1.65 -18.26 13.03
C TRP A 60 0.59 -18.82 13.98
N VAL A 61 -0.49 -18.06 14.25
CA VAL A 61 -1.58 -18.51 15.12
C VAL A 61 -2.19 -19.83 14.63
N GLN A 62 -2.25 -20.04 13.32
CA GLN A 62 -2.74 -21.30 12.76
C GLN A 62 -1.70 -22.43 12.87
N ALA A 63 -0.42 -22.14 12.68
CA ALA A 63 0.67 -23.13 12.79
C ALA A 63 0.79 -23.70 14.20
N ASP A 64 0.51 -22.89 15.24
CA ASP A 64 0.47 -23.36 16.63
C ASP A 64 -0.67 -24.37 16.89
N ARG A 65 -1.71 -24.37 16.04
CA ARG A 65 -2.81 -25.34 16.08
C ARG A 65 -2.50 -26.63 15.32
N ALA A 66 -1.24 -26.99 15.11
CA ALA A 66 -0.88 -28.23 14.44
C ALA A 66 -1.45 -29.45 15.19
N VAL A 67 -2.57 -29.98 14.68
CA VAL A 67 -3.23 -31.15 15.24
C VAL A 67 -2.46 -32.39 14.80
N VAL A 68 -1.61 -32.91 15.68
CA VAL A 68 -1.02 -34.25 15.52
C VAL A 68 -2.14 -35.26 15.70
N LYS A 69 -2.46 -36.04 14.65
CA LYS A 69 -3.41 -37.17 14.73
C LYS A 69 -2.64 -38.47 14.93
N PRO A 70 -2.50 -38.98 16.16
CA PRO A 70 -1.86 -40.27 16.39
C PRO A 70 -2.73 -41.42 15.84
N PHE A 71 -2.10 -42.37 15.16
CA PHE A 71 -2.74 -43.59 14.67
C PHE A 71 -1.99 -44.81 15.23
N VAL A 72 -2.74 -45.85 15.58
CA VAL A 72 -2.22 -47.15 15.98
C VAL A 72 -2.41 -48.10 14.81
N VAL A 73 -1.34 -48.79 14.45
CA VAL A 73 -1.38 -49.86 13.47
C VAL A 73 -1.24 -51.18 14.22
N GLU A 74 -2.29 -51.98 14.19
CA GLU A 74 -2.27 -53.35 14.69
C GLU A 74 -1.52 -54.22 13.69
N VAL A 75 -0.49 -54.93 14.16
CA VAL A 75 0.36 -55.82 13.35
C VAL A 75 0.25 -57.23 13.91
N SER A 76 0.12 -58.24 13.03
CA SER A 76 0.11 -59.65 13.44
C SER A 76 1.50 -60.11 13.87
N ASP A 77 1.59 -61.22 14.60
CA ASP A 77 2.86 -61.81 15.06
C ASP A 77 3.82 -62.16 13.90
N TRP A 78 3.30 -62.27 12.67
CA TRP A 78 4.06 -62.51 11.44
C TRP A 78 4.47 -61.21 10.72
N GLY A 79 4.17 -60.04 11.28
CA GLY A 79 4.48 -58.73 10.71
C GLY A 79 3.45 -58.21 9.70
N GLU A 80 2.30 -58.88 9.52
CA GLU A 80 1.25 -58.41 8.61
C GLU A 80 0.47 -57.23 9.19
N THR A 81 0.27 -56.19 8.39
CA THR A 81 -0.51 -55.01 8.78
C THR A 81 -2.00 -55.37 8.78
N GLN A 82 -2.65 -55.39 9.94
CA GLN A 82 -4.05 -55.82 10.05
C GLN A 82 -5.02 -54.65 10.03
N ARG A 83 -4.87 -53.68 10.93
CA ARG A 83 -5.86 -52.61 11.10
C ARG A 83 -5.22 -51.31 11.53
N ILE A 84 -5.64 -50.21 10.90
CA ILE A 84 -5.22 -48.86 11.26
C ILE A 84 -6.39 -48.20 11.98
N THR A 85 -6.18 -47.85 13.24
CA THR A 85 -7.17 -47.17 14.09
C THR A 85 -6.62 -45.81 14.52
N ALA A 86 -7.36 -44.73 14.26
CA ALA A 86 -7.00 -43.40 14.73
C ALA A 86 -7.35 -43.27 16.22
N ILE A 87 -6.44 -42.73 17.04
CA ILE A 87 -6.75 -42.52 18.46
C ILE A 87 -7.61 -41.26 18.57
N GLY A 88 -8.90 -41.43 18.92
CA GLY A 88 -9.86 -40.34 19.11
C GLY A 88 -11.12 -40.39 18.23
N GLY A 89 -11.37 -41.50 17.53
CA GLY A 89 -12.62 -41.79 16.81
C GLY A 89 -13.08 -43.22 17.08
#